data_AF-A0A376F984-F1
#
_entry.id   AF-A0A376F984-F1
#
_cell.length_a   1.000
_cell.length_b   1.000
_cell.length_c   1.000
_cell.angle_alpha   90.00
_cell.angle_beta   90.00
_cell.angle_gamma   90.00
#
_symmetry.space_group_name_H-M   'P 1'
#
loop_
_entity.id
_entity.type
_entity.pdbx_description
1 polymer ?
#
loop_
_entity_poly.entity_id
_entity_poly.type
_entity_poly.pdbx_seq_one_letter_code
_entity_poly.pdbx_strand_id
1 'polypeptide(L)'
;MSSSCIEEVSVPDDNWSRIVSELLGRAGITINGSSPSDPQVKHPDFFKRVLREGSLGLGESYMDGWWECERLDTFFASVLRAGLENQLPRNLKDTLRVASSRLFNLQSKKRAWIVGKEHYDLGNDLFSRMLDPFMQYSCAYWKEASTLEEAQQAKLASD
;
A
#
# COMPACT_ATOMS: atom_id res chain seq x y z
N MET A 1 -17.25 22.07 20.85
CA MET A 1 -17.00 21.96 19.40
C MET A 1 -15.57 22.36 19.16
N SER A 2 -14.65 21.40 19.16
CA SER A 2 -13.22 21.67 18.99
C SER A 2 -12.90 21.46 17.52
N SER A 3 -12.76 22.56 16.79
CA SER A 3 -12.30 22.58 15.40
C SER A 3 -10.84 22.15 15.40
N SER A 4 -10.58 20.87 15.17
CA SER A 4 -9.24 20.36 14.89
C SER A 4 -8.85 20.90 13.52
N CYS A 5 -8.09 21.99 13.49
CA CYS A 5 -7.41 22.48 12.29
C CYS A 5 -6.57 21.31 11.75
N ILE A 6 -7.02 20.70 10.66
CA ILE A 6 -6.16 19.86 9.84
C ILE A 6 -5.16 20.85 9.26
N GLU A 7 -3.94 20.87 9.80
CA GLU A 7 -2.83 21.50 9.10
C GLU A 7 -2.73 20.78 7.75
N GLU A 8 -3.17 21.43 6.68
CA GLU A 8 -2.90 20.96 5.33
C GLU A 8 -1.38 20.94 5.17
N VAL A 9 -0.80 19.75 5.29
CA VAL A 9 0.61 19.55 5.00
C VAL A 9 0.79 19.78 3.51
N SER A 10 1.34 20.95 3.16
CA SER A 10 1.63 21.30 1.79
C SER A 10 2.63 20.29 1.24
N VAL A 11 2.27 19.64 0.13
CA VAL A 11 3.17 18.74 -0.59
C VAL A 11 4.42 19.57 -0.97
N PRO A 12 5.63 19.16 -0.55
CA PRO A 12 6.84 19.90 -0.87
C PRO A 12 6.99 20.02 -2.39
N ASP A 13 7.37 21.19 -2.90
CA ASP A 13 7.77 21.34 -4.32
C ASP A 13 9.23 20.93 -4.48
N ASP A 14 9.47 19.62 -4.47
CA ASP A 14 10.80 19.05 -4.63
C ASP A 14 10.84 17.94 -5.69
N ASN A 15 12.05 17.43 -5.94
CA ASN A 15 12.21 16.38 -6.95
C ASN A 15 11.53 15.06 -6.55
N TRP A 16 11.40 14.76 -5.26
CA TRP A 16 10.83 13.51 -4.81
C TRP A 16 9.32 13.51 -5.01
N SER A 17 8.63 14.57 -4.57
CA SER A 17 7.20 14.72 -4.78
C SER A 17 6.87 14.74 -6.27
N ARG A 18 7.62 15.49 -7.09
CA ARG A 18 7.43 15.52 -8.55
C ARG A 18 7.52 14.13 -9.18
N ILE A 19 8.54 13.33 -8.83
CA ILE A 19 8.71 11.98 -9.38
C ILE A 19 7.55 11.07 -8.98
N VAL A 20 7.14 11.10 -7.70
CA VAL A 20 6.02 10.26 -7.23
C VAL A 20 4.71 10.70 -7.88
N SER A 21 4.43 11.99 -7.96
CA SER A 21 3.24 12.54 -8.65
C SER A 21 3.20 12.14 -10.11
N GLU A 22 4.34 12.19 -10.82
CA GLU A 22 4.40 11.77 -12.22
C GLU A 22 4.11 10.27 -12.37
N LEU A 23 4.68 9.43 -11.50
CA LEU A 23 4.46 7.98 -11.54
C LEU A 23 3.00 7.63 -11.23
N LEU A 24 2.44 8.18 -10.15
CA LEU A 24 1.04 7.96 -9.76
C LEU A 24 0.06 8.51 -10.81
N GLY A 25 0.39 9.64 -11.43
CA GLY A 25 -0.41 10.22 -12.51
C GLY A 25 -0.57 9.28 -13.71
N ARG A 26 0.40 8.39 -13.98
CA ARG A 26 0.29 7.36 -15.04
C ARG A 26 -0.73 6.26 -14.68
N ALA A 27 -1.03 6.09 -13.40
CA ALA A 27 -2.09 5.22 -12.91
C ALA A 27 -3.43 5.96 -12.71
N GLY A 28 -3.53 7.23 -13.11
CA GLY A 28 -4.72 8.05 -12.91
C GLY A 28 -4.95 8.45 -11.45
N ILE A 29 -3.91 8.42 -10.62
CA ILE A 29 -3.97 8.76 -9.20
C ILE A 29 -3.41 10.16 -9.00
N THR A 30 -4.14 10.98 -8.25
CA THR A 30 -3.75 12.36 -7.92
C THR A 30 -3.44 12.45 -6.43
N ILE A 31 -2.22 12.88 -6.07
CA ILE A 31 -1.89 13.12 -4.66
C ILE A 31 -2.75 14.27 -4.12
N ASN A 32 -3.34 14.05 -2.94
CA ASN A 32 -4.30 14.95 -2.30
C ASN A 32 -5.48 15.29 -3.23
N GLY A 33 -5.82 14.39 -4.15
CA GLY A 33 -7.02 14.48 -4.97
C GLY A 33 -8.27 14.09 -4.18
N SER A 34 -9.44 14.20 -4.82
CA SER A 34 -10.73 13.92 -4.19
C SER A 34 -11.31 12.55 -4.52
N SER A 35 -10.65 11.75 -5.38
CA SER A 35 -11.09 10.38 -5.66
C SER A 35 -10.89 9.50 -4.42
N PRO A 36 -11.74 8.49 -4.16
CA PRO A 36 -11.52 7.55 -3.06
C PRO A 36 -10.18 6.80 -3.14
N SER A 37 -9.62 6.64 -4.35
CA SER A 37 -8.31 6.03 -4.57
C SER A 37 -7.13 7.00 -4.46
N ASP A 38 -7.38 8.29 -4.26
CA ASP A 38 -6.34 9.31 -4.19
C ASP A 38 -5.72 9.34 -2.78
N PRO A 39 -4.39 9.26 -2.65
CA PRO A 39 -3.74 9.29 -1.35
C PRO A 39 -3.74 10.71 -0.78
N GLN A 40 -4.11 10.83 0.49
CA GLN A 40 -3.98 12.05 1.29
C GLN A 40 -2.65 11.98 2.04
N VAL A 41 -1.65 12.73 1.60
CA VAL A 41 -0.31 12.76 2.20
C VAL A 41 -0.30 13.76 3.36
N LYS A 42 0.09 13.26 4.53
CA LYS A 42 0.15 13.98 5.81
C LYS A 42 1.58 14.23 6.29
N HIS A 43 2.60 13.69 5.61
CA HIS A 43 3.99 13.85 6.01
C HIS A 43 4.91 14.15 4.82
N PRO A 44 5.74 15.21 4.87
CA PRO A 44 6.55 15.65 3.71
C PRO A 44 7.63 14.63 3.30
N ASP A 45 8.18 13.85 4.24
CA ASP A 45 9.18 12.82 3.92
C ASP A 45 8.61 11.56 3.25
N PHE A 46 7.29 11.46 3.10
CA PHE A 46 6.62 10.34 2.42
C PHE A 46 7.24 10.02 1.06
N PHE A 47 7.36 11.02 0.19
CA PHE A 47 7.82 10.83 -1.19
C PHE A 47 9.25 10.28 -1.25
N LYS A 48 10.13 10.84 -0.42
CA LYS A 48 11.52 10.40 -0.33
C LYS A 48 11.59 8.98 0.22
N ARG A 49 10.79 8.63 1.23
CA ARG A 49 10.74 7.28 1.79
C ARG A 49 10.26 6.25 0.78
N VAL A 50 9.14 6.50 0.09
CA VAL A 50 8.60 5.59 -0.94
C VAL A 50 9.59 5.35 -2.07
N LEU A 51 10.26 6.41 -2.57
CA LEU A 51 11.25 6.22 -3.64
C LEU A 51 12.50 5.46 -3.18
N ARG A 52 12.89 5.59 -1.92
CA ARG A 52 14.05 4.90 -1.32
C ARG A 52 13.79 3.45 -0.95
N GLU A 53 12.64 3.19 -0.34
CA GLU A 53 12.29 1.91 0.30
C GLU A 53 11.32 1.09 -0.55
N GLY A 54 10.77 1.65 -1.63
CA GLY A 54 9.83 0.97 -2.52
C GLY A 54 8.54 0.61 -1.81
N SER A 55 8.07 -0.62 -2.04
CA SER A 55 6.82 -1.14 -1.45
C SER A 55 6.85 -1.17 0.08
N LEU A 56 8.01 -1.44 0.70
CA LEU A 56 8.12 -1.42 2.16
C LEU A 56 7.90 0.00 2.69
N GLY A 57 8.53 1.01 2.10
CA GLY A 57 8.35 2.40 2.51
C GLY A 57 6.92 2.88 2.32
N LEU A 58 6.26 2.45 1.25
CA LEU A 58 4.85 2.74 1.02
C LEU A 58 3.96 2.14 2.12
N GLY A 59 4.18 0.88 2.48
CA GLY A 59 3.40 0.18 3.52
C GLY A 59 3.70 0.66 4.95
N GLU A 60 4.98 0.76 5.32
CA GLU A 60 5.34 1.24 6.66
C GLU A 60 4.93 2.70 6.88
N SER A 61 5.05 3.57 5.86
CA SER A 61 4.57 4.95 5.99
C SER A 61 3.03 5.04 6.09
N TYR A 62 2.29 4.07 5.55
CA TYR A 62 0.84 3.97 5.80
C TYR A 62 0.59 3.61 7.27
N MET A 63 1.30 2.60 7.80
CA MET A 63 1.21 2.19 9.20
C MET A 63 1.60 3.33 10.16
N ASP A 64 2.58 4.16 9.78
CA ASP A 64 3.04 5.33 10.53
C ASP A 64 2.09 6.55 10.41
N GLY A 65 1.00 6.44 9.64
CA GLY A 65 0.01 7.51 9.45
C GLY A 65 0.48 8.67 8.57
N TRP A 66 1.54 8.49 7.77
CA TRP A 66 2.09 9.53 6.90
C TRP A 66 1.22 9.83 5.68
N TRP A 67 0.34 8.90 5.33
CA TRP A 67 -0.65 9.08 4.29
C TRP A 67 -1.84 8.16 4.54
N GLU A 68 -2.99 8.53 3.99
CA GLU A 68 -4.22 7.76 4.05
C GLU A 68 -4.86 7.65 2.67
N CYS A 69 -5.76 6.69 2.50
CA CYS A 69 -6.55 6.51 1.29
C CYS A 69 -7.85 5.81 1.67
N GLU A 70 -8.97 6.30 1.14
CA GLU A 70 -10.30 5.74 1.44
C GLU A 70 -10.44 4.32 0.87
N ARG A 71 -9.92 4.09 -0.34
CA ARG A 71 -10.02 2.83 -1.08
C ARG A 71 -8.64 2.32 -1.51
N LEU A 72 -7.88 1.81 -0.54
CA LEU A 72 -6.57 1.19 -0.76
C LEU A 72 -6.60 0.07 -1.80
N ASP A 73 -7.66 -0.74 -1.81
CA ASP A 73 -7.85 -1.82 -2.79
C ASP A 73 -7.87 -1.29 -4.22
N THR A 74 -8.56 -0.16 -4.43
CA THR A 74 -8.65 0.49 -5.74
C THR A 74 -7.35 1.22 -6.10
N PHE A 75 -6.71 1.87 -5.13
CA PHE A 75 -5.38 2.47 -5.30
C PHE A 75 -4.37 1.44 -5.80
N PHE A 76 -4.23 0.30 -5.11
CA PHE A 76 -3.28 -0.74 -5.51
C PHE A 76 -3.66 -1.40 -6.83
N ALA A 77 -4.96 -1.61 -7.10
CA ALA A 77 -5.41 -2.13 -8.39
C ALA A 77 -4.98 -1.22 -9.56
N SER A 78 -5.10 0.10 -9.41
CA SER A 78 -4.66 1.08 -10.41
C SER A 78 -3.14 1.10 -10.58
N VAL A 79 -2.39 1.11 -9.47
CA VAL A 79 -0.91 1.07 -9.48
C VAL A 79 -0.39 -0.18 -10.20
N LEU A 80 -0.92 -1.36 -9.84
CA LEU A 80 -0.51 -2.64 -10.43
C LEU A 80 -0.93 -2.76 -11.89
N ARG A 81 -2.14 -2.30 -12.25
CA ARG A 81 -2.60 -2.31 -13.65
C ARG A 81 -1.76 -1.41 -14.55
N ALA A 82 -1.28 -0.28 -14.01
CA ALA A 82 -0.35 0.60 -14.71
C ALA A 82 1.09 0.03 -14.72
N GLY A 83 1.39 -1.01 -13.97
CA GLY A 83 2.71 -1.63 -13.90
C GLY A 83 3.79 -0.68 -13.37
N LEU A 84 3.44 0.24 -12.45
CA LEU A 84 4.35 1.28 -11.98
C LEU A 84 5.62 0.73 -11.33
N GLU A 85 5.59 -0.50 -10.80
CA GLU A 85 6.75 -1.20 -10.25
C GLU A 85 7.87 -1.42 -11.28
N ASN A 86 7.50 -1.48 -12.57
CA ASN A 86 8.42 -1.67 -13.70
C ASN A 86 8.74 -0.36 -14.43
N GLN A 87 8.13 0.76 -14.03
CA GLN A 87 8.32 2.04 -14.69
C GLN A 87 9.45 2.84 -14.05
N LEU A 88 10.42 3.23 -14.89
CA LEU A 88 11.45 4.18 -14.48
C LEU A 88 10.95 5.63 -14.64
N PRO A 89 11.45 6.55 -13.79
CA PRO A 89 11.32 7.98 -14.04
C PRO A 89 11.87 8.32 -15.44
N ARG A 90 11.25 9.29 -16.13
CA ARG A 90 11.62 9.65 -17.52
C ARG A 90 13.05 10.18 -17.65
N ASN A 91 13.59 10.79 -16.60
CA ASN A 91 14.89 11.46 -16.62
C ASN A 91 16.00 10.54 -16.08
N LEU A 92 17.11 10.43 -16.82
CA LEU A 92 18.31 9.69 -16.39
C LEU A 92 18.82 10.14 -15.01
N LYS A 93 18.74 11.43 -14.67
CA LYS A 93 19.13 11.94 -13.34
C LYS A 93 18.21 11.43 -12.23
N ASP A 94 16.91 11.32 -12.51
CA ASP A 94 15.93 10.82 -11.55
C ASP A 94 16.05 9.30 -11.42
N THR A 95 16.32 8.58 -12.52
CA THR A 95 16.64 7.15 -12.51
C THR A 95 17.90 6.87 -11.70
N LEU A 96 18.99 7.63 -11.89
CA LEU A 96 20.21 7.52 -11.10
C LEU A 96 19.96 7.84 -9.61
N ARG A 97 19.11 8.83 -9.32
CA ARG A 97 18.72 9.17 -7.94
C ARG A 97 17.93 8.05 -7.28
N VAL A 98 16.97 7.43 -7.97
CA VAL A 98 16.22 6.27 -7.45
C VAL A 98 17.11 5.05 -7.32
N ALA A 99 17.96 4.77 -8.32
CA ALA A 99 18.88 3.63 -8.29
C ALA A 99 19.91 3.75 -7.15
N SER A 100 20.55 4.91 -7.00
CA SER A 100 21.50 5.16 -5.91
C SER A 100 20.81 5.03 -4.55
N SER A 101 19.62 5.60 -4.40
CA SER A 101 18.92 5.59 -3.13
C SER A 101 18.48 4.18 -2.69
N ARG A 102 18.12 3.31 -3.65
CA ARG A 102 17.88 1.88 -3.45
C ARG A 102 19.17 1.10 -3.15
N LEU A 103 20.28 1.41 -3.82
CA LEU A 103 21.59 0.78 -3.57
C LEU A 103 22.13 1.10 -2.16
N PHE A 104 21.87 2.29 -1.64
CA PHE A 104 22.17 2.63 -0.24
C PHE A 104 21.11 2.14 0.74
N ASN A 105 19.99 1.62 0.24
CA ASN A 105 18.89 1.04 1.00
C ASN A 105 18.78 -0.48 0.75
N LEU A 106 19.91 -1.16 0.95
CA LEU A 106 19.92 -2.61 1.02
C LEU A 106 19.21 -3.00 2.31
N GLN A 107 17.89 -3.23 2.24
CA GLN A 107 17.08 -3.78 3.32
C GLN A 107 17.90 -4.83 4.06
N SER A 108 18.28 -4.52 5.31
CA SER A 108 19.09 -5.47 6.07
C SER A 108 18.22 -6.69 6.34
N LYS A 109 18.64 -7.86 5.88
CA LYS A 109 18.02 -9.17 6.19
C LYS A 109 17.69 -9.32 7.69
N LYS A 110 18.42 -8.59 8.55
CA LYS A 110 18.21 -8.48 10.00
C LYS A 110 16.83 -7.95 10.42
N ARG A 111 16.19 -7.06 9.66
CA ARG A 111 14.86 -6.50 10.00
C ARG A 111 13.70 -7.43 9.62
N ALA A 112 13.82 -8.17 8.51
CA ALA A 112 12.86 -9.21 8.15
C ALA A 112 12.72 -10.28 9.25
N TRP A 113 13.81 -10.57 9.96
CA TRP A 113 13.82 -11.50 11.10
C TRP A 113 13.18 -10.93 12.38
N ILE A 114 13.15 -9.61 12.54
CA ILE A 114 12.47 -8.93 13.67
C ILE A 114 10.96 -8.94 13.44
N VAL A 115 10.50 -8.67 12.21
CA VAL A 115 9.08 -8.73 11.81
C VAL A 115 8.52 -10.16 11.93
N GLY A 116 9.32 -11.19 11.61
CA GLY A 116 8.90 -12.58 11.80
C GLY A 116 8.83 -13.05 13.27
N LYS A 117 9.33 -12.25 14.22
CA LYS A 117 9.43 -12.61 15.65
C LYS A 117 8.54 -11.77 16.57
N GLU A 118 7.96 -10.68 16.08
CA GLU A 118 6.69 -10.20 16.63
C GLU A 118 5.64 -11.26 16.32
N HIS A 119 5.53 -12.20 17.24
CA HIS A 119 4.60 -13.30 17.18
C HIS A 119 3.21 -12.74 16.90
N TYR A 120 2.67 -13.05 15.72
CA TYR A 120 1.23 -13.01 15.50
C TYR A 120 0.60 -14.06 16.42
N ASP A 121 0.47 -13.73 17.71
CA ASP A 121 -0.63 -14.21 18.54
C ASP A 121 -1.91 -13.48 18.09
N LEU A 122 -2.16 -13.48 16.78
CA LEU A 122 -3.51 -13.35 16.25
C LEU A 122 -4.20 -14.63 16.70
N GLY A 123 -4.72 -14.59 17.94
CA GLY A 123 -5.45 -15.71 18.51
C GLY A 123 -6.61 -16.09 17.60
N ASN A 124 -7.17 -17.27 17.85
CA ASN A 124 -8.33 -17.78 17.13
C ASN A 124 -9.52 -16.78 17.13
N ASP A 125 -9.54 -15.83 18.06
CA ASP A 125 -10.52 -14.76 18.18
C ASP A 125 -10.60 -13.82 16.96
N LEU A 126 -9.49 -13.43 16.36
CA LEU A 126 -9.54 -12.61 15.14
C LEU A 126 -10.06 -13.45 13.98
N PHE A 127 -9.45 -14.63 13.78
CA PHE A 127 -9.74 -15.48 12.64
C PHE A 127 -11.20 -15.96 12.65
N SER A 128 -11.74 -16.34 13.82
CA SER A 128 -13.15 -16.75 13.95
C SER A 128 -14.16 -15.63 13.67
N ARG A 129 -13.76 -14.36 13.77
CA ARG A 129 -14.61 -13.20 13.41
C ARG A 129 -14.46 -12.78 11.95
N MET A 130 -13.30 -13.06 11.34
CA MET A 130 -12.96 -12.66 9.98
C MET A 130 -13.29 -13.73 8.94
N LEU A 131 -13.10 -15.01 9.28
CA LEU A 131 -13.26 -16.15 8.39
C LEU A 131 -14.67 -16.72 8.45
N ASP A 132 -14.96 -17.62 7.51
CA ASP A 132 -16.16 -18.45 7.52
C ASP A 132 -16.12 -19.51 8.64
N PRO A 133 -17.24 -20.19 8.95
CA PRO A 133 -17.30 -21.22 9.98
C PRO A 133 -16.31 -22.39 9.81
N PHE A 134 -15.81 -22.65 8.59
CA PHE A 134 -14.81 -23.69 8.32
C PHE A 134 -13.36 -23.19 8.48
N MET A 135 -13.16 -21.96 8.97
CA MET A 135 -11.86 -21.34 9.25
C MET A 135 -10.93 -21.36 8.04
N GLN A 136 -11.46 -21.13 6.83
CA GLN A 136 -10.68 -21.23 5.59
C GLN A 136 -9.89 -19.94 5.35
N TYR A 137 -8.60 -19.96 5.72
CA TYR A 137 -7.67 -18.89 5.37
C TYR A 137 -7.05 -19.09 3.98
N SER A 138 -7.90 -19.20 2.97
CA SER A 138 -7.55 -19.37 1.57
C SER A 138 -8.63 -18.79 0.66
N CYS A 139 -8.35 -18.61 -0.63
CA CYS A 139 -9.32 -18.09 -1.60
C CYS A 139 -10.58 -18.94 -1.68
N ALA A 140 -11.74 -18.30 -1.70
CA ALA A 140 -13.05 -18.93 -1.90
C ALA A 140 -13.45 -18.98 -3.39
N TYR A 141 -14.49 -19.74 -3.73
CA TYR A 141 -15.02 -19.85 -5.10
C TYR A 141 -16.38 -19.16 -5.25
N TRP A 142 -16.42 -18.04 -5.98
CA TRP A 142 -17.54 -17.10 -5.97
C TRP A 142 -18.58 -17.27 -7.09
N LYS A 143 -18.45 -18.28 -7.96
CA LYS A 143 -19.21 -18.35 -9.22
C LYS A 143 -20.73 -18.18 -9.05
N GLU A 144 -21.31 -18.88 -8.08
CA GLU A 144 -22.75 -18.84 -7.79
C GLU A 144 -23.03 -18.46 -6.32
N ALA A 145 -22.00 -18.00 -5.60
CA ALA A 145 -22.08 -17.72 -4.16
C ALA A 145 -22.33 -16.22 -3.93
N SER A 146 -23.14 -15.93 -2.92
CA SER A 146 -23.46 -14.57 -2.48
C SER A 146 -22.85 -14.21 -1.13
N THR A 147 -22.41 -15.21 -0.37
CA THR A 147 -21.76 -15.04 0.94
C THR A 147 -20.40 -15.72 0.99
N LEU A 148 -19.54 -15.28 1.93
CA LEU A 148 -18.22 -15.90 2.14
C LEU A 148 -18.35 -17.39 2.50
N GLU A 149 -19.33 -17.75 3.33
CA GLU A 149 -19.59 -19.14 3.72
C GLU A 149 -19.98 -20.00 2.51
N GLU A 150 -20.94 -19.54 1.69
CA GLU A 150 -21.33 -20.23 0.45
C GLU A 150 -20.13 -20.40 -0.50
N ALA A 151 -19.30 -19.36 -0.64
CA ALA A 151 -18.16 -19.39 -1.54
C ALA A 151 -17.07 -20.38 -1.06
N GLN A 152 -16.87 -20.51 0.25
CA GLN A 152 -15.93 -21.49 0.80
C GLN A 152 -16.48 -22.91 0.70
N GLN A 153 -17.78 -23.12 0.95
CA GLN A 153 -18.44 -24.41 0.72
C GLN A 153 -18.34 -24.84 -0.75
N ALA A 154 -18.58 -23.92 -1.70
CA ALA A 154 -18.46 -24.20 -3.12
C ALA A 154 -17.04 -24.61 -3.52
N LYS A 155 -16.01 -23.99 -2.93
CA LYS A 155 -14.61 -24.40 -3.10
C LYS A 155 -14.39 -25.83 -2.62
N LEU A 156 -14.78 -26.13 -1.37
CA LEU A 156 -14.56 -27.43 -0.75
C LEU A 156 -15.33 -28.58 -1.43
N ALA A 157 -16.47 -28.28 -2.07
CA ALA A 157 -17.24 -29.25 -2.84
C ALA A 157 -16.73 -29.45 -4.28
N SER A 158 -15.83 -28.57 -4.75
CA SER A 158 -15.24 -28.62 -6.09
C SER A 158 -13.89 -29.35 -6.14
N ASP A 159 -13.34 -29.73 -4.98
CA ASP A 159 -12.14 -30.58 -4.82
C ASP A 159 -12.52 -32.08 -4.79
#